data_AF-A0A220S8D6-F1
#
_entry.id   AF-A0A220S8D6-F1
#
_cell.length_a   1.000
_cell.length_b   1.000
_cell.length_c   1.000
_cell.angle_alpha   90.00
_cell.angle_beta   90.00
_cell.angle_gamma   90.00
#
_symmetry.space_group_name_H-M   'P 1'
#
loop_
_entity.id
_entity.type
_entity.pdbx_description
1 polymer ?
#
loop_
_entity_poly.entity_id
_entity_poly.type
_entity_poly.pdbx_seq_one_letter_code
_entity_poly.pdbx_strand_id
1 'polypeptide(L)' 'MSLKDFLDNNPIINMSQLSNEMWPDNKNARIKLYNKLNEKISGSGTQRITDKDLEDAKRVLNKLADEIKKL' A
#
# COMPACT_ATOMS: atom_id res chain seq x y z
N MET A 1 3.84 11.49 8.91
CA MET A 1 3.23 10.17 9.16
C MET A 1 3.65 9.23 8.05
N SER A 2 4.13 8.03 8.37
CA SER A 2 4.49 7.03 7.35
C SER A 2 3.23 6.32 6.80
N LEU A 3 3.35 5.64 5.65
CA LEU A 3 2.25 4.80 5.15
C LEU A 3 1.91 3.68 6.14
N LYS A 4 2.92 3.13 6.82
CA LYS A 4 2.71 2.11 7.86
C LYS A 4 1.86 2.66 9.00
N ASP A 5 2.24 3.80 9.56
CA ASP A 5 1.49 4.42 10.66
C ASP A 5 0.06 4.74 10.24
N PHE A 6 -0.14 5.21 9.01
CA PHE A 6 -1.48 5.49 8.50
C PHE A 6 -2.33 4.22 8.42
N LEU A 7 -1.80 3.13 7.86
CA LEU A 7 -2.54 1.88 7.72
C LEU A 7 -2.79 1.19 9.08
N ASP A 8 -1.83 1.26 10.02
CA ASP A 8 -1.98 0.71 11.36
C ASP A 8 -3.09 1.44 12.16
N ASN A 9 -3.22 2.76 11.97
CA ASN A 9 -4.28 3.56 12.59
C ASN A 9 -5.64 3.45 11.87
N ASN A 10 -5.70 2.82 10.70
CA ASN A 10 -6.91 2.72 9.88
C ASN A 10 -7.17 1.26 9.46
N PRO A 11 -7.52 0.36 10.41
CA PRO A 11 -7.67 -1.09 10.14
C PRO A 11 -8.83 -1.43 9.20
N ILE A 12 -9.75 -0.49 8.95
CA ILE A 12 -10.81 -0.63 7.95
C ILE A 12 -10.27 -0.74 6.52
N ILE A 13 -9.04 -0.27 6.27
CA ILE A 13 -8.42 -0.32 4.96
C ILE A 13 -7.93 -1.75 4.70
N ASN A 14 -8.56 -2.42 3.72
CA ASN A 14 -8.16 -3.76 3.32
C ASN A 14 -6.82 -3.73 2.55
N MET A 15 -5.75 -4.20 3.20
CA MET A 15 -4.40 -4.24 2.62
C MET A 15 -4.29 -5.09 1.35
N SER A 16 -5.08 -6.17 1.20
CA SER A 16 -5.08 -6.98 -0.04
C SER A 16 -5.59 -6.15 -1.20
N GLN A 17 -6.72 -5.47 -1.02
CA GLN A 17 -7.33 -4.65 -2.06
C GLN A 17 -6.43 -3.48 -2.43
N LEU A 18 -5.93 -2.75 -1.41
CA LEU A 18 -5.02 -1.63 -1.60
C LEU A 18 -3.79 -2.04 -2.42
N SER A 19 -3.12 -3.11 -2.03
CA SER A 19 -1.89 -3.55 -2.70
C SER A 19 -2.13 -4.01 -4.14
N ASN A 20 -3.21 -4.74 -4.41
CA ASN A 20 -3.57 -5.16 -5.77
C ASN A 20 -3.83 -3.95 -6.69
N GLU A 21 -4.48 -2.90 -6.19
CA GLU A 21 -4.72 -1.66 -6.93
C GLU A 21 -3.46 -0.78 -7.08
N MET A 22 -2.53 -0.87 -6.13
CA MET A 22 -1.22 -0.19 -6.22
C MET A 22 -0.34 -0.85 -7.29
N TRP A 23 -0.31 -2.18 -7.36
CA TRP A 23 0.53 -2.94 -8.29
C TRP A 23 -0.27 -4.04 -9.01
N PRO A 24 -1.09 -3.69 -10.03
CA PRO A 24 -2.01 -4.61 -10.68
C PRO A 24 -1.34 -5.80 -11.36
N ASP A 25 -0.13 -5.61 -11.89
CA ASP A 25 0.62 -6.67 -12.58
C ASP A 25 1.42 -7.57 -11.61
N ASN A 26 1.40 -7.29 -10.30
CA ASN A 26 2.14 -8.04 -9.31
C ASN A 26 1.28 -9.16 -8.68
N LYS A 27 1.57 -10.41 -9.04
CA LYS A 27 0.89 -11.60 -8.51
C LYS A 27 0.87 -11.72 -6.97
N ASN A 28 1.84 -11.09 -6.28
CA ASN A 28 2.01 -11.16 -4.84
C ASN A 28 2.01 -9.75 -4.20
N ALA A 29 1.16 -8.85 -4.71
CA ALA A 29 1.12 -7.46 -4.28
C ALA A 29 0.97 -7.27 -2.76
N ARG A 30 0.13 -8.09 -2.10
CA ARG A 30 -0.04 -8.05 -0.64
C ARG A 30 1.26 -8.36 0.11
N ILE A 31 1.99 -9.39 -0.32
CA ILE A 31 3.28 -9.76 0.27
C ILE A 31 4.29 -8.64 0.04
N LYS A 32 4.32 -8.06 -1.18
CA LYS A 32 5.16 -6.91 -1.50
C LYS A 32 4.88 -5.72 -0.57
N LEU A 33 3.60 -5.40 -0.32
CA LEU A 33 3.22 -4.33 0.61
C LEU A 33 3.70 -4.66 2.03
N TYR A 34 3.39 -5.86 2.52
CA TYR A 34 3.80 -6.31 3.85
C TYR A 34 5.31 -6.23 4.05
N ASN A 35 6.11 -6.72 3.09
CA ASN A 35 7.56 -6.68 3.17
C ASN A 35 8.09 -5.25 3.19
N LYS A 36 7.55 -4.36 2.35
CA LYS A 36 7.96 -2.95 2.31
C LYS A 36 7.61 -2.20 3.58
N LEU A 37 6.43 -2.45 4.16
CA LEU A 37 6.01 -1.81 5.42
C LEU A 37 6.83 -2.28 6.62
N ASN A 38 7.30 -3.54 6.60
CA ASN A 38 8.08 -4.12 7.70
C ASN A 38 9.59 -4.16 7.42
N GLU A 39 10.04 -3.46 6.38
CA GLU A 39 11.45 -3.41 5.95
C GLU A 39 12.12 -4.80 5.90
N LYS A 40 11.39 -5.80 5.36
CA LYS A 40 11.90 -7.16 5.26
C LYS A 40 13.03 -7.24 4.24
N ILE A 41 13.99 -8.13 4.51
CA ILE A 41 15.08 -8.44 3.60
C ILE A 41 14.57 -9.40 2.52
N SER A 42 14.83 -9.08 1.25
CA SER A 42 14.54 -9.96 0.11
C SER A 42 15.75 -9.98 -0.81
N GLY A 43 16.32 -11.17 -1.03
CA GLY A 43 17.61 -11.30 -1.71
C GLY A 43 18.71 -10.58 -0.92
N SER A 44 19.39 -9.63 -1.56
CA SER A 44 20.48 -8.84 -0.97
C SER A 44 20.06 -7.48 -0.39
N GLY A 45 18.78 -7.10 -0.48
CA GLY A 45 18.33 -5.75 -0.15
C GLY A 45 17.14 -5.69 0.82
N THR A 46 17.07 -4.62 1.59
CA THR A 46 15.89 -4.27 2.40
C THR A 46 14.82 -3.68 1.50
N GLN A 47 13.61 -4.25 1.51
CA GLN A 47 12.49 -3.67 0.79
C GLN A 47 11.93 -2.50 1.60
N ARG A 48 12.14 -1.27 1.12
CA ARG A 48 11.59 -0.05 1.76
C ARG A 48 10.43 0.51 0.95
N ILE A 49 9.58 1.28 1.61
CA ILE A 49 8.61 2.15 0.94
C ILE A 49 9.39 3.23 0.19
N THR A 50 9.07 3.39 -1.08
CA THR A 50 9.63 4.42 -1.97
C THR A 50 8.60 5.52 -2.20
N ASP A 51 9.04 6.65 -2.74
CA ASP A 51 8.13 7.75 -3.11
C ASP A 51 7.06 7.28 -4.11
N LYS A 52 7.44 6.41 -5.06
CA LYS A 52 6.49 5.83 -6.00
C LYS A 52 5.42 4.98 -5.30
N ASP A 53 5.79 4.20 -4.29
CA ASP A 53 4.82 3.42 -3.52
C ASP A 53 3.86 4.35 -2.76
N LEU A 54 4.32 5.50 -2.27
CA LEU A 54 3.47 6.51 -1.63
C LEU A 54 2.51 7.18 -2.62
N GLU A 55 2.97 7.52 -3.82
CA GLU A 55 2.12 8.04 -4.90
C GLU A 55 1.02 7.05 -5.26
N ASP A 56 1.38 5.77 -5.45
CA ASP A 56 0.43 4.73 -5.82
C ASP A 56 -0.59 4.49 -4.69
N ALA A 57 -0.16 4.47 -3.43
CA ALA A 57 -1.07 4.36 -2.29
C ALA A 57 -2.05 5.54 -2.23
N LYS A 58 -1.56 6.78 -2.36
CA LYS A 58 -2.39 7.98 -2.36
C LYS A 58 -3.40 7.96 -3.50
N ARG A 59 -2.99 7.56 -4.71
CA ARG A 59 -3.88 7.43 -5.87
C ARG A 59 -5.05 6.49 -5.58
N VAL A 60 -4.77 5.30 -5.05
CA VAL A 60 -5.81 4.29 -4.74
C VAL A 60 -6.74 4.79 -3.63
N LEU A 61 -6.18 5.35 -2.56
CA LEU A 61 -6.96 5.84 -1.42
C LEU A 61 -7.82 7.06 -1.80
N ASN A 62 -7.31 7.97 -2.61
CA ASN A 62 -8.07 9.11 -3.13
C ASN A 62 -9.23 8.66 -4.02
N LYS A 63 -9.01 7.66 -4.89
CA LYS A 63 -10.08 7.07 -5.69
C LYS A 63 -11.20 6.55 -4.80
N LEU A 64 -10.87 5.80 -3.73
CA LEU A 64 -11.86 5.33 -2.76
C LEU A 64 -12.60 6.49 -2.08
N ALA A 65 -11.87 7.51 -1.64
CA ALA A 65 -12.47 8.69 -1.02
C ALA A 65 -13.45 9.43 -1.96
N ASP A 66 -13.11 9.53 -3.24
CA ASP A 66 -13.97 10.16 -4.23
C ASP A 66 -15.22 9.33 -4.55
N GLU A 67 -15.13 8.00 -4.56
CA GLU A 67 -16.31 7.13 -4.68
C GLU A 67 -17.23 7.25 -3.45
N ILE A 68 -16.68 7.36 -2.25
CA ILE A 68 -17.47 7.57 -1.03
C ILE A 68 -18.23 8.91 -1.08
N LYS A 69 -17.63 9.97 -1.61
CA LYS A 69 -18.31 11.28 -1.75
C LYS A 69 -19.48 11.26 -2.74
N LYS A 70 -19.56 10.25 -3.61
CA LYS A 70 -20.65 10.06 -4.57
C LYS A 70 -21.82 9.25 -4.01
N LEU A 71 -21.66 8.65 -2.82
CA LEU A 71 -22.76 8.04 -2.07
C LEU A 71 -23.73 9.11 -1.59
#